data_AF-A0A9P4H1Y8-F1
#
_entry.id   AF-A0A9P4H1Y8-F1
#
_cell.length_a   1.000
_cell.length_b   1.000
_cell.length_c   1.000
_cell.angle_alpha   90.00
_cell.angle_beta   90.00
_cell.angle_gamma   90.00
#
_symmetry.space_group_name_H-M   'P 1'
#
loop_
_entity.id
_entity.type
_entity.pdbx_description
1 polymer ?
#
loop_
_entity_poly.entity_id
_entity_poly.type
_entity_poly.pdbx_seq_one_letter_code
_entity_poly.pdbx_strand_id
1 'polypeptide(L)'
;MSTIASPRASISVRSPSSTRTSFDSSRAPQPARRNRAALREFYGLKNAAKDADAKISEEPTRTELGPEEDETLTELDAADFNAEAYVDSLLTKEGLQGVLKVEADLISQIRNLDSDRKSLVYDNYSKLLSATSTIRRMRGNMDPLAPTTHTLGPAISHIAETAAALSSSMQTIPPRPDTLGITVRVEEEKAEKEAAVKKQQQQDTVKWVLDTPRRLREYIDQERDEEAEQDWEEVSKILDKWQSVPGAKELREECETIMQEEDSD
;
A
#
# COMPACT_ATOMS: atom_id res chain seq x y z
N MET A 1 -61.88 51.54 9.96
CA MET A 1 -60.69 52.19 10.55
C MET A 1 -59.45 51.49 10.01
N SER A 2 -58.61 52.29 9.37
CA SER A 2 -57.22 52.14 8.91
C SER A 2 -56.60 50.76 8.63
N THR A 3 -56.37 50.55 7.34
CA THR A 3 -55.20 49.86 6.76
C THR A 3 -53.92 50.65 7.08
N ILE A 4 -52.90 50.00 7.66
CA ILE A 4 -51.53 50.54 7.70
C ILE A 4 -50.61 49.54 7.00
N ALA A 5 -50.08 50.01 5.87
CA ALA A 5 -48.92 49.48 5.19
C ALA A 5 -47.66 50.17 5.74
N SER A 6 -46.55 49.44 5.86
CA SER A 6 -45.21 50.04 5.79
C SER A 6 -44.11 49.02 5.46
N PRO A 7 -42.98 49.48 4.89
CA PRO A 7 -42.22 48.70 3.91
C PRO A 7 -40.75 48.41 4.30
N ARG A 8 -40.24 47.28 3.76
CA ARG A 8 -38.90 47.05 3.19
C ARG A 8 -37.62 47.23 4.05
N ALA A 9 -36.74 46.23 3.98
CA ALA A 9 -35.33 46.41 3.56
C ALA A 9 -34.68 45.07 3.18
N SER A 10 -34.57 44.80 1.87
CA SER A 10 -33.74 43.73 1.32
C SER A 10 -32.40 44.35 0.89
N ILE A 11 -31.32 44.01 1.59
CA ILE A 11 -29.96 44.42 1.26
C ILE A 11 -29.39 43.48 0.19
N SER A 12 -29.25 44.03 -1.02
CA SER A 12 -28.50 43.45 -2.13
C SER A 12 -27.15 44.15 -2.21
N VAL A 13 -26.06 43.41 -2.02
CA VAL A 13 -24.69 43.89 -2.19
C VAL A 13 -23.93 43.00 -3.19
N ARG A 14 -24.17 43.32 -4.46
CA ARG A 14 -23.24 43.55 -5.57
C ARG A 14 -21.84 42.88 -5.50
N SER A 15 -21.63 41.91 -6.39
CA SER A 15 -20.31 41.37 -6.77
C SER A 15 -19.45 42.42 -7.50
N PRO A 16 -18.12 42.43 -7.33
CA PRO A 16 -17.23 43.30 -8.11
C PRO A 16 -16.87 42.66 -9.46
N SER A 17 -17.00 43.47 -10.52
CA SER A 17 -16.63 43.15 -11.90
C SER A 17 -15.16 43.48 -12.16
N SER A 18 -14.48 42.61 -12.91
CA SER A 18 -13.12 42.78 -13.43
C SER A 18 -13.00 43.94 -14.43
N THR A 19 -11.94 44.74 -14.28
CA THR A 19 -11.33 45.51 -15.36
C THR A 19 -9.81 45.46 -15.24
N ARG A 20 -9.14 45.04 -16.33
CA ARG A 20 -7.69 45.06 -16.53
C ARG A 20 -7.28 46.43 -17.07
N THR A 21 -6.17 46.99 -16.57
CA THR A 21 -5.17 47.72 -17.38
C THR A 21 -3.78 47.63 -16.73
N SER A 22 -2.77 47.28 -17.54
CA SER A 22 -1.31 47.37 -17.32
C SER A 22 -0.88 48.81 -16.99
N PHE A 23 0.25 49.11 -16.32
CA PHE A 23 1.63 48.98 -16.80
C PHE A 23 2.69 49.01 -15.65
N ASP A 24 3.84 48.42 -15.99
CA ASP A 24 5.23 48.71 -15.56
C ASP A 24 5.85 48.04 -14.31
N SER A 25 7.17 47.88 -14.41
CA SER A 25 7.96 46.70 -14.10
C SER A 25 8.71 46.81 -12.78
N SER A 26 8.69 45.73 -11.98
CA SER A 26 9.92 45.07 -11.47
C SER A 26 9.58 43.93 -10.48
N ARG A 27 9.78 42.70 -10.95
CA ARG A 27 10.04 41.47 -10.17
C ARG A 27 9.14 41.19 -8.95
N ALA A 28 7.88 40.83 -9.19
CA ALA A 28 7.03 40.20 -8.18
C ALA A 28 7.40 38.72 -7.96
N PRO A 29 7.63 38.25 -6.71
CA PRO A 29 7.82 36.83 -6.45
C PRO A 29 6.48 36.09 -6.61
N GLN A 30 6.48 35.11 -7.52
CA GLN A 30 5.35 34.24 -7.85
C GLN A 30 4.68 33.66 -6.57
N PRO A 31 3.34 33.65 -6.46
CA PRO A 31 2.62 33.19 -5.26
C PRO A 31 2.92 31.72 -4.92
N ALA A 32 3.20 30.89 -5.93
CA ALA A 32 3.61 29.51 -5.74
C ALA A 32 4.93 29.36 -4.95
N ARG A 33 5.86 30.31 -5.10
CA ARG A 33 7.13 30.29 -4.33
C ARG A 33 6.94 30.76 -2.89
N ARG A 34 6.01 31.70 -2.63
CA ARG A 34 5.66 32.14 -1.27
C ARG A 34 4.90 31.06 -0.52
N ASN A 35 3.94 30.40 -1.16
CA ASN A 35 3.22 29.27 -0.56
C ASN A 35 4.15 28.09 -0.28
N ARG A 36 5.09 27.79 -1.20
CA ARG A 36 6.10 26.76 -0.98
C ARG A 36 7.10 27.15 0.12
N ALA A 37 7.45 28.43 0.26
CA ALA A 37 8.31 28.90 1.35
C ALA A 37 7.57 28.81 2.70
N ALA A 38 6.31 29.26 2.76
CA ALA A 38 5.48 29.18 3.95
C ALA A 38 5.22 27.73 4.40
N LEU A 39 4.99 26.81 3.46
CA LEU A 39 4.87 25.39 3.77
C LEU A 39 6.20 24.80 4.27
N ARG A 40 7.33 25.21 3.69
CA ARG A 40 8.65 24.75 4.18
C ARG A 40 8.97 25.29 5.57
N GLU A 41 8.54 26.50 5.87
CA GLU A 41 8.67 27.11 7.20
C GLU A 41 7.72 26.45 8.21
N PHE A 42 6.48 26.17 7.82
CA PHE A 42 5.49 25.44 8.63
C PHE A 42 5.93 24.01 8.98
N TYR A 43 6.64 23.34 8.09
CA TYR A 43 7.18 21.98 8.31
C TYR A 43 8.67 21.96 8.69
N GLY A 44 9.29 23.10 9.00
CA GLY A 44 10.70 23.15 9.45
C GLY A 44 11.75 22.69 8.42
N LEU A 45 11.43 22.63 7.13
CA LEU A 45 12.25 22.08 6.04
C LEU A 45 13.37 23.03 5.56
N LYS A 46 14.08 23.69 6.48
CA LYS A 46 15.15 24.64 6.15
C LYS A 46 16.51 23.91 6.10
N ASN A 47 17.04 23.79 4.88
CA ASN A 47 18.45 23.50 4.53
C ASN A 47 18.97 22.04 4.45
N ALA A 48 18.14 21.05 4.09
CA ALA A 48 18.63 19.69 3.78
C ALA A 48 19.45 19.52 2.47
N ALA A 49 19.90 20.61 1.82
CA ALA A 49 20.58 20.55 0.52
C ALA A 49 22.02 21.05 0.51
N LYS A 50 22.61 21.39 1.67
CA LYS A 50 24.01 21.85 1.71
C LYS A 50 24.95 21.11 2.66
N ASP A 51 24.44 20.26 3.56
CA ASP A 51 25.29 19.49 4.46
C ASP A 51 24.85 18.03 4.44
N ALA A 52 25.47 17.25 3.55
CA ALA A 52 25.33 15.80 3.47
C ALA A 52 26.45 15.07 4.24
N ASP A 53 26.93 15.66 5.34
CA ASP A 53 27.83 14.98 6.27
C ASP A 53 27.65 15.52 7.69
N ALA A 54 26.63 15.04 8.40
CA ALA A 54 26.62 14.86 9.85
C ALA A 54 25.32 14.18 10.30
N LYS A 55 25.51 13.23 11.22
CA LYS A 55 24.56 12.39 11.96
C LYS A 55 23.19 13.03 12.29
N ILE A 56 22.15 12.25 11.96
CA ILE A 56 20.95 11.89 12.75
C ILE A 56 20.58 12.83 13.92
N SER A 57 19.34 13.34 13.83
CA SER A 57 18.45 13.84 14.90
C SER A 57 18.18 15.35 14.85
N GLU A 58 17.02 15.74 14.33
CA GLU A 58 16.40 17.04 14.59
C GLU A 58 14.93 16.86 14.97
N GLU A 59 14.67 17.15 16.24
CA GLU A 59 13.39 17.57 16.81
C GLU A 59 13.29 19.10 16.65
N PRO A 60 12.12 19.69 16.34
CA PRO A 60 12.05 21.10 15.98
C PRO A 60 12.13 22.01 17.21
N THR A 61 13.10 22.92 17.17
CA THR A 61 13.26 24.08 18.04
C THR A 61 11.96 24.88 18.16
N ARG A 62 11.27 24.64 19.28
CA ARG A 62 10.29 25.53 19.91
C ARG A 62 11.02 26.83 20.28
N THR A 63 10.36 27.96 20.03
CA THR A 63 10.77 29.31 20.44
C THR A 63 11.34 29.29 21.87
N GLU A 64 12.59 29.70 22.04
CA GLU A 64 13.25 29.86 23.34
C GLU A 64 12.46 30.86 24.23
N LEU A 65 11.58 30.31 25.06
CA LEU A 65 11.32 30.77 26.41
C LEU A 65 11.94 29.69 27.31
N GLY A 66 12.59 30.10 28.40
CA GLY A 66 13.60 29.33 29.13
C GLY A 66 13.16 27.93 29.63
N PRO A 67 14.15 27.07 29.97
CA PRO A 67 13.97 25.63 30.13
C PRO A 67 13.38 25.20 31.49
N GLU A 68 12.36 25.87 32.02
CA GLU A 68 11.83 25.56 33.36
C GLU A 68 10.31 25.38 33.47
N GLU A 69 9.52 25.49 32.39
CA GLU A 69 8.04 25.52 32.52
C GLU A 69 7.27 24.45 31.71
N ASP A 70 7.95 23.41 31.18
CA ASP A 70 7.31 22.50 30.21
C ASP A 70 6.97 21.07 30.70
N GLU A 71 7.30 20.64 31.92
CA GLU A 71 7.03 19.24 32.35
C GLU A 71 6.63 19.05 33.82
N THR A 72 5.97 20.02 34.44
CA THR A 72 5.30 19.77 35.72
C THR A 72 3.82 20.03 35.55
N LEU A 73 2.97 19.03 35.85
CA LEU A 73 1.62 19.32 36.30
C LEU A 73 1.79 20.41 37.35
N THR A 74 1.29 21.61 37.07
CA THR A 74 1.38 22.69 38.05
C THR A 74 0.75 22.17 39.34
N GLU A 75 1.22 22.61 40.51
CA GLU A 75 0.62 22.19 41.79
C GLU A 75 -0.92 22.39 41.80
N LEU A 76 -1.41 23.30 40.95
CA LEU A 76 -2.82 23.62 40.66
C LEU A 76 -3.59 22.52 39.91
N ASP A 77 -2.92 21.68 39.11
CA ASP A 77 -3.52 20.61 38.30
C ASP A 77 -3.56 19.25 39.02
N ALA A 78 -3.07 19.19 40.26
CA ALA A 78 -3.06 17.97 41.06
C ALA A 78 -4.50 17.53 41.43
N ALA A 79 -4.78 16.22 41.37
CA ALA A 79 -6.11 15.68 41.68
C ALA A 79 -6.57 15.97 43.12
N ASP A 80 -5.64 16.09 44.06
CA ASP A 80 -5.88 16.40 45.47
C ASP A 80 -5.61 17.88 45.81
N PHE A 81 -5.71 18.79 44.83
CA PHE A 81 -5.43 20.20 45.02
C PHE A 81 -6.29 20.83 46.13
N ASN A 82 -5.63 21.45 47.11
CA ASN A 82 -6.27 22.20 48.18
C ASN A 82 -6.02 23.71 48.01
N ALA A 83 -7.05 24.43 47.60
CA ALA A 83 -6.98 25.87 47.34
C ALA A 83 -6.62 26.69 48.59
N GLU A 84 -7.16 26.33 49.77
CA GLU A 84 -6.90 27.08 51.01
C GLU A 84 -5.43 26.94 51.43
N ALA A 85 -4.90 25.71 51.43
CA ALA A 85 -3.50 25.45 51.75
C ALA A 85 -2.54 26.10 50.74
N TYR A 86 -2.90 26.12 49.46
CA TYR A 86 -2.12 26.78 48.41
C TYR A 86 -2.07 28.30 48.64
N VAL A 87 -3.21 28.95 48.89
CA VAL A 87 -3.28 30.39 49.16
C VAL A 87 -2.54 30.76 50.44
N ASP A 88 -2.69 30.00 51.52
CA ASP A 88 -1.94 30.22 52.77
C ASP A 88 -0.43 30.10 52.56
N SER A 89 0.00 29.10 51.78
CA SER A 89 1.42 28.95 51.41
C SER A 89 1.92 30.09 50.53
N LEU A 90 1.06 30.63 49.65
CA LEU A 90 1.39 31.73 48.75
C LEU A 90 1.53 33.05 49.53
N LEU A 91 0.60 33.33 50.44
CA LEU A 91 0.62 34.53 51.28
C LEU A 91 1.77 34.53 52.30
N THR A 92 2.24 33.35 52.71
CA THR A 92 3.40 33.23 53.60
C THR A 92 4.74 33.34 52.87
N LYS A 93 4.82 32.93 51.59
CA LYS A 93 6.03 32.98 50.77
C LYS A 93 6.21 34.33 50.05
N GLU A 94 5.13 34.87 49.49
CA GLU A 94 5.16 36.03 48.60
C GLU A 94 4.66 37.32 49.28
N GLY A 95 5.26 38.45 48.89
CA GLY A 95 4.73 39.77 49.25
C GLY A 95 3.55 40.18 48.35
N LEU A 96 2.86 41.28 48.69
CA LEU A 96 1.69 41.78 47.95
C LEU A 96 1.91 41.87 46.43
N GLN A 97 3.08 42.34 46.00
CA GLN A 97 3.42 42.45 44.58
C GLN A 97 3.51 41.07 43.89
N GLY A 98 4.02 40.05 44.58
CA GLY A 98 4.06 38.67 44.09
C GLY A 98 2.65 38.09 43.95
N VAL A 99 1.82 38.29 44.98
CA VAL A 99 0.41 37.87 44.98
C VAL A 99 -0.37 38.47 43.81
N LEU A 100 -0.21 39.78 43.54
CA LEU A 100 -0.87 40.45 42.42
C LEU A 100 -0.39 39.94 41.05
N LYS A 101 0.89 39.56 40.93
CA LYS A 101 1.40 38.94 39.69
C LYS A 101 0.78 37.56 39.46
N VAL A 102 0.72 36.75 40.51
CA VAL A 102 0.10 35.41 40.45
C VAL A 102 -1.40 35.52 40.12
N GLU A 103 -2.10 36.49 40.69
CA GLU A 103 -3.50 36.78 40.34
C GLU A 103 -3.65 37.14 38.85
N ALA A 104 -2.83 38.07 38.37
CA ALA A 104 -2.88 38.51 36.97
C ALA A 104 -2.59 37.36 36.00
N ASP A 105 -1.63 36.51 36.35
CA ASP A 105 -1.27 35.34 35.57
C ASP A 105 -2.40 34.28 35.58
N LEU A 106 -2.96 33.98 36.75
CA LEU A 106 -4.09 33.05 36.86
C LEU A 106 -5.31 33.53 36.06
N ILE A 107 -5.61 34.84 36.06
CA ILE A 107 -6.68 35.42 35.22
C ILE A 107 -6.38 35.21 33.73
N SER A 108 -5.12 35.35 33.32
CA SER A 108 -4.69 35.09 31.94
C SER A 108 -4.87 33.61 31.58
N GLN A 109 -4.41 32.71 32.44
CA GLN A 109 -4.53 31.26 32.27
C GLN A 109 -6.00 30.82 32.19
N ILE A 110 -6.88 31.34 33.05
CA ILE A 110 -8.33 31.06 33.00
C ILE A 110 -8.93 31.46 31.65
N ARG A 111 -8.55 32.62 31.11
CA ARG A 111 -9.04 33.08 29.80
C ARG A 111 -8.52 32.21 28.66
N ASN A 112 -7.26 31.80 28.71
CA ASN A 112 -6.68 30.90 27.73
C ASN A 112 -7.37 29.53 27.78
N LEU A 113 -7.58 28.96 28.97
CA LEU A 113 -8.28 27.69 29.16
C LEU A 113 -9.71 27.73 28.62
N ASP A 114 -10.44 28.85 28.83
CA ASP A 114 -11.79 29.03 28.26
C ASP A 114 -11.77 29.11 26.72
N SER A 115 -10.76 29.78 26.15
CA SER A 115 -10.54 29.82 24.70
C SER A 115 -10.24 28.41 24.15
N ASP A 116 -9.35 27.67 24.79
CA ASP A 116 -8.97 26.31 24.37
C ASP A 116 -10.15 25.35 24.48
N ARG A 117 -10.91 25.42 25.57
CA ARG A 117 -12.17 24.67 25.73
C ARG A 117 -13.12 24.96 24.57
N LYS A 118 -13.32 26.23 24.20
CA LYS A 118 -14.18 26.58 23.06
C LYS A 118 -13.63 26.00 21.77
N SER A 119 -12.32 26.14 21.52
CA SER A 119 -11.68 25.58 20.32
C SER A 119 -11.90 24.07 20.21
N LEU A 120 -11.67 23.32 21.29
CA LEU A 120 -11.91 21.87 21.34
C LEU A 120 -13.37 21.50 21.04
N VAL A 121 -14.31 22.25 21.60
CA VAL A 121 -15.73 22.06 21.34
C VAL A 121 -16.07 22.32 19.88
N TYR A 122 -15.56 23.42 19.28
CA TYR A 122 -15.77 23.73 17.87
C TYR A 122 -15.14 22.68 16.96
N ASP A 123 -13.94 22.20 17.27
CA ASP A 123 -13.27 21.16 16.51
C ASP A 123 -14.05 19.85 16.57
N ASN A 124 -14.53 19.45 17.76
CA ASN A 124 -15.32 18.25 17.92
C ASN A 124 -16.64 18.34 17.15
N TYR A 125 -17.38 19.44 17.28
CA TYR A 125 -18.62 19.65 16.53
C TYR A 125 -18.39 19.71 15.03
N SER A 126 -17.33 20.38 14.57
CA SER A 126 -16.95 20.43 13.16
C SER A 126 -16.65 19.03 12.61
N LYS A 127 -15.89 18.22 13.36
CA LYS A 127 -15.60 16.81 13.02
C LYS A 127 -16.89 15.98 12.96
N LEU A 128 -17.79 16.10 13.94
CA LEU A 128 -19.05 15.36 13.99
C LEU A 128 -19.97 15.77 12.82
N LEU A 129 -20.03 17.07 12.52
CA LEU A 129 -20.80 17.59 11.39
C LEU A 129 -20.23 17.11 10.05
N SER A 130 -18.90 17.13 9.90
CA SER A 130 -18.21 16.59 8.73
C SER A 130 -18.47 15.09 8.54
N ALA A 131 -18.36 14.30 9.61
CA ALA A 131 -18.68 12.87 9.59
C ALA A 131 -20.14 12.62 9.20
N THR A 132 -21.07 13.38 9.78
CA THR A 132 -22.50 13.28 9.45
C THR A 132 -22.77 13.64 7.98
N SER A 133 -22.11 14.69 7.47
CA SER A 133 -22.21 15.08 6.06
C SER A 133 -21.64 14.01 5.12
N THR A 134 -20.57 13.33 5.55
CA THR A 134 -19.95 12.22 4.82
C THR A 134 -20.89 11.03 4.77
N ILE A 135 -21.49 10.64 5.89
CA ILE A 135 -22.51 9.58 5.95
C ILE A 135 -23.69 9.92 5.04
N ARG A 136 -24.17 11.17 5.07
CA ARG A 136 -25.26 11.62 4.20
C ARG A 136 -24.89 11.51 2.71
N ARG A 137 -23.66 11.87 2.34
CA ARG A 137 -23.15 11.76 0.97
C ARG A 137 -22.99 10.31 0.54
N MET A 138 -22.43 9.46 1.40
CA MET A 138 -22.31 8.01 1.16
C MET A 138 -23.68 7.39 0.93
N ARG A 139 -24.67 7.72 1.77
CA ARG A 139 -26.04 7.25 1.60
C ARG A 139 -26.67 7.76 0.31
N GLY A 140 -26.54 9.06 0.02
CA GLY A 140 -27.06 9.65 -1.23
C GLY A 140 -26.43 9.06 -2.49
N ASN A 141 -25.18 8.60 -2.42
CA ASN A 141 -24.51 7.90 -3.51
C ASN A 141 -24.84 6.41 -3.56
N MET A 142 -25.16 5.76 -2.43
CA MET A 142 -25.47 4.33 -2.36
C MET A 142 -26.95 4.02 -2.65
N ASP A 143 -27.87 4.89 -2.23
CA ASP A 143 -29.31 4.78 -2.51
C ASP A 143 -29.62 4.62 -4.03
N PRO A 144 -28.96 5.34 -4.97
CA PRO A 144 -29.14 5.12 -6.41
C PRO A 144 -28.38 3.91 -6.99
N LEU A 145 -27.48 3.26 -6.24
CA LEU A 145 -26.82 2.00 -6.65
C LEU A 145 -27.60 0.73 -6.22
N ALA A 146 -28.54 0.86 -5.28
CA ALA A 146 -29.46 -0.24 -4.94
C ALA A 146 -30.29 -0.74 -6.15
N PRO A 147 -30.87 0.12 -7.02
CA PRO A 147 -31.61 -0.37 -8.19
C PRO A 147 -30.69 -0.96 -9.28
N THR A 148 -29.47 -0.46 -9.48
CA THR A 148 -28.55 -1.02 -10.50
C THR A 148 -27.99 -2.38 -10.09
N THR A 149 -27.75 -2.60 -8.80
CA THR A 149 -27.40 -3.95 -8.30
C THR A 149 -28.57 -4.92 -8.39
N HIS A 150 -29.80 -4.45 -8.21
CA HIS A 150 -31.01 -5.27 -8.40
C HIS A 150 -31.27 -5.65 -9.87
N THR A 151 -30.85 -4.83 -10.84
CA THR A 151 -30.96 -5.17 -12.28
C THR A 151 -29.81 -6.04 -12.80
N LEU A 152 -28.64 -6.00 -12.17
CA LEU A 152 -27.49 -6.83 -12.56
C LEU A 152 -27.72 -8.33 -12.29
N GLY A 153 -28.38 -8.71 -11.19
CA GLY A 153 -28.68 -10.11 -10.89
C GLY A 153 -29.48 -10.80 -12.02
N PRO A 154 -30.64 -10.26 -12.43
CA PRO A 154 -31.41 -10.78 -13.56
C PRO A 154 -30.65 -10.74 -14.89
N ALA A 155 -29.88 -9.68 -15.15
CA ALA A 155 -29.08 -9.59 -16.39
C ALA A 155 -27.99 -10.67 -16.46
N ILE A 156 -27.30 -10.93 -15.35
CA ILE A 156 -26.28 -11.99 -15.25
C ILE A 156 -26.92 -13.38 -15.38
N SER A 157 -28.09 -13.61 -14.76
CA SER A 157 -28.85 -14.86 -14.94
C SER A 157 -29.21 -15.09 -16.41
N HIS A 158 -29.71 -14.05 -17.09
CA HIS A 158 -30.06 -14.12 -18.51
C HIS A 158 -28.83 -14.39 -19.40
N ILE A 159 -27.69 -13.78 -19.11
CA ILE A 159 -26.43 -14.06 -19.81
C ILE A 159 -25.98 -15.50 -19.57
N ALA A 160 -26.07 -16.01 -18.34
CA ALA A 160 -25.71 -17.38 -18.01
C ALA A 160 -26.61 -18.41 -18.71
N GLU A 161 -27.92 -18.17 -18.72
CA GLU A 161 -28.90 -19.02 -19.42
C GLU A 161 -28.65 -19.02 -20.94
N THR A 162 -28.43 -17.85 -21.55
CA THR A 162 -28.14 -17.74 -22.98
C THR A 162 -26.80 -18.39 -23.35
N ALA A 163 -25.77 -18.23 -22.53
CA ALA A 163 -24.49 -18.91 -22.72
C ALA A 163 -24.60 -20.43 -22.59
N ALA A 164 -25.36 -20.93 -21.60
CA ALA A 164 -25.62 -22.35 -21.43
C ALA A 164 -26.41 -22.95 -22.61
N ALA A 165 -27.40 -22.21 -23.13
CA ALA A 165 -28.15 -22.59 -24.32
C ALA A 165 -27.27 -22.63 -25.58
N LEU A 166 -26.39 -21.63 -25.77
CA LEU A 166 -25.42 -21.59 -26.86
C LEU A 166 -24.40 -22.72 -26.78
N SER A 167 -23.84 -22.99 -25.59
CA SER A 167 -22.90 -24.09 -25.36
C SER A 167 -23.56 -25.45 -25.64
N SER A 168 -24.77 -25.67 -25.14
CA SER A 168 -25.53 -26.90 -25.43
C SER A 168 -25.82 -27.04 -26.93
N SER A 169 -26.17 -25.94 -27.61
CA SER A 169 -26.37 -25.94 -29.05
C SER A 169 -25.08 -26.27 -29.82
N MET A 170 -23.93 -25.74 -29.41
CA MET A 170 -22.63 -26.06 -30.03
C MET A 170 -22.20 -27.51 -29.78
N GLN A 171 -22.50 -28.08 -28.61
CA GLN A 171 -22.21 -29.48 -28.30
C GLN A 171 -22.99 -30.47 -29.18
N THR A 172 -24.18 -30.08 -29.66
CA THR A 172 -25.00 -30.92 -30.55
C THR A 172 -24.53 -30.93 -32.01
N ILE A 173 -23.52 -30.13 -32.37
CA ILE A 173 -22.90 -30.16 -33.69
C ILE A 173 -21.82 -31.25 -33.67
N PRO A 174 -21.95 -32.37 -34.42
CA PRO A 174 -20.94 -33.42 -34.42
C PRO A 174 -19.61 -32.91 -35.02
N PRO A 175 -18.45 -33.41 -34.53
CA PRO A 175 -17.16 -33.00 -35.04
C PRO A 175 -17.03 -33.43 -36.52
N ARG A 176 -16.85 -32.42 -37.39
CA ARG A 176 -16.51 -32.63 -38.80
C ARG A 176 -15.05 -33.10 -38.88
N PRO A 177 -14.73 -34.18 -39.63
CA PRO A 177 -13.36 -34.66 -39.72
C PRO A 177 -12.45 -33.63 -40.38
N ASP A 178 -11.26 -33.55 -39.81
CA ASP A 178 -10.21 -32.57 -40.00
C ASP A 178 -9.84 -32.30 -41.46
N THR A 179 -10.04 -31.07 -41.91
CA THR A 179 -9.22 -30.46 -42.96
C THR A 179 -9.07 -28.97 -42.69
N LEU A 180 -7.81 -28.57 -42.45
CA LEU A 180 -7.29 -27.21 -42.24
C LEU A 180 -7.49 -26.62 -40.85
N GLY A 181 -6.38 -26.68 -40.11
CA GLY A 181 -6.20 -26.06 -38.80
C GLY A 181 -6.40 -24.55 -38.85
N ILE A 182 -7.26 -24.09 -37.96
CA ILE A 182 -7.13 -22.95 -37.05
C ILE A 182 -8.37 -23.07 -36.16
N THR A 183 -8.25 -23.75 -35.02
CA THR A 183 -9.25 -23.65 -33.94
C THR A 183 -8.52 -23.40 -32.64
N VAL A 184 -8.66 -22.18 -32.13
CA VAL A 184 -8.24 -21.77 -30.79
C VAL A 184 -9.29 -22.35 -29.84
N ARG A 185 -8.94 -23.46 -29.18
CA ARG A 185 -9.75 -24.17 -28.18
C ARG A 185 -9.10 -23.99 -26.81
N VAL A 186 -9.37 -22.86 -26.17
CA VAL A 186 -8.68 -22.41 -24.94
C VAL A 186 -8.80 -23.40 -23.75
N GLU A 187 -9.80 -24.28 -23.72
CA GLU A 187 -9.95 -25.27 -22.62
C GLU A 187 -9.30 -26.64 -22.91
N GLU A 188 -9.32 -27.13 -24.16
CA GLU A 188 -8.52 -28.32 -24.54
C GLU A 188 -7.01 -28.00 -24.52
N GLU A 189 -6.65 -26.76 -24.81
CA GLU A 189 -5.27 -26.27 -24.78
C GLU A 189 -4.60 -26.45 -23.42
N LYS A 190 -5.30 -26.36 -22.29
CA LYS A 190 -4.64 -26.49 -20.97
C LYS A 190 -4.28 -27.93 -20.65
N ALA A 191 -5.20 -28.86 -20.89
CA ALA A 191 -4.95 -30.29 -20.70
C ALA A 191 -3.94 -30.84 -21.72
N GLU A 192 -4.00 -30.37 -22.97
CA GLU A 192 -3.05 -30.75 -24.03
C GLU A 192 -1.65 -30.14 -23.79
N LYS A 193 -1.56 -28.89 -23.30
CA LYS A 193 -0.28 -28.28 -22.88
C LYS A 193 0.32 -29.01 -21.69
N GLU A 194 -0.47 -29.36 -20.67
CA GLU A 194 0.03 -30.13 -19.52
C GLU A 194 0.51 -31.53 -19.92
N ALA A 195 -0.17 -32.19 -20.86
CA ALA A 195 0.26 -33.47 -21.41
C ALA A 195 1.53 -33.34 -22.28
N ALA A 196 1.64 -32.28 -23.08
CA ALA A 196 2.81 -31.99 -23.89
C ALA A 196 4.06 -31.70 -23.02
N VAL A 197 3.90 -30.93 -21.94
CA VAL A 197 4.99 -30.64 -20.99
C VAL A 197 5.46 -31.92 -20.29
N LYS A 198 4.55 -32.79 -19.85
CA LYS A 198 4.92 -34.09 -19.25
C LYS A 198 5.69 -34.98 -20.23
N LYS A 199 5.26 -35.01 -21.49
CA LYS A 199 5.94 -35.79 -22.55
C LYS A 199 7.35 -35.25 -22.84
N GLN A 200 7.54 -33.93 -22.83
CA GLN A 200 8.86 -33.30 -22.99
C GLN A 200 9.79 -33.65 -21.84
N GLN A 201 9.33 -33.52 -20.59
CA GLN A 201 10.11 -33.90 -19.41
C GLN A 201 10.56 -35.36 -19.43
N GLN A 202 9.67 -36.27 -19.85
CA GLN A 202 10.02 -37.68 -20.03
C GLN A 202 11.08 -37.88 -21.13
N GLN A 203 10.94 -37.19 -22.26
CA GLN A 203 11.93 -37.26 -23.34
C GLN A 203 13.30 -36.73 -22.93
N ASP A 204 13.35 -35.65 -22.15
CA ASP A 204 14.61 -35.06 -21.72
C ASP A 204 15.29 -35.93 -20.64
N THR A 205 14.51 -36.57 -19.77
CA THR A 205 15.03 -37.58 -18.83
C THR A 205 15.65 -38.75 -19.59
N VAL A 206 14.98 -39.25 -20.64
CA VAL A 206 15.50 -40.34 -21.48
C VAL A 206 16.77 -39.91 -22.22
N LYS A 207 16.81 -38.70 -22.79
CA LYS A 207 18.02 -38.18 -23.45
C LYS A 207 19.18 -38.07 -22.48
N TRP A 208 18.94 -37.60 -21.26
CA TRP A 208 19.97 -37.49 -20.23
C TRP A 208 20.55 -38.86 -19.84
N VAL A 209 19.69 -39.87 -19.65
CA VAL A 209 20.12 -41.25 -19.39
C VAL A 209 20.91 -41.82 -20.59
N LEU A 210 20.48 -41.58 -21.83
CA LEU A 210 21.20 -42.06 -23.02
C LEU A 210 22.55 -41.38 -23.24
N ASP A 211 22.77 -40.18 -22.71
CA ASP A 211 24.02 -39.42 -22.84
C ASP A 211 25.05 -39.79 -21.77
N THR A 212 24.68 -40.65 -20.81
CA THR A 212 25.58 -41.13 -19.75
C THR A 212 26.91 -41.72 -20.19
N PRO A 213 27.02 -42.61 -21.19
CA PRO A 213 28.33 -43.17 -21.58
C PRO A 213 29.28 -42.09 -22.11
N ARG A 214 28.76 -41.02 -22.72
CA ARG A 214 29.59 -39.89 -23.15
C ARG A 214 30.06 -39.04 -21.98
N ARG A 215 29.16 -38.76 -21.03
CA ARG A 215 29.46 -38.01 -19.82
C ARG A 215 30.49 -38.74 -18.95
N LEU A 216 30.35 -40.04 -18.76
CA LEU A 216 31.31 -40.86 -18.01
C LEU A 216 32.70 -40.83 -18.66
N ARG A 217 32.79 -40.97 -19.99
CA ARG A 217 34.07 -40.81 -20.70
C ARG A 217 34.68 -39.42 -20.52
N GLU A 218 33.87 -38.36 -20.54
CA GLU A 218 34.35 -36.99 -20.32
C GLU A 218 34.84 -36.75 -18.89
N TYR A 219 34.22 -37.37 -17.88
CA TYR A 219 34.68 -37.28 -16.49
C TYR A 219 35.98 -38.05 -16.27
N ILE A 220 36.11 -39.23 -16.89
CA ILE A 220 37.34 -40.04 -16.87
C ILE A 220 38.48 -39.30 -17.59
N ASP A 221 38.22 -38.70 -18.76
CA ASP A 221 39.18 -37.86 -19.48
C ASP A 221 39.65 -36.62 -18.67
N GLN A 222 38.88 -36.22 -17.66
CA GLN A 222 39.14 -35.07 -16.79
C GLN A 222 39.69 -35.45 -15.41
N GLU A 223 39.95 -36.73 -15.12
CA GLU A 223 40.36 -37.26 -13.80
C GLU A 223 39.36 -36.88 -12.68
N ARG A 224 38.05 -36.89 -12.98
CA ARG A 224 36.95 -36.52 -12.06
C ARG A 224 36.10 -37.73 -11.68
N ASP A 225 36.76 -38.72 -11.11
CA ASP A 225 36.23 -40.05 -10.81
C ASP A 225 35.07 -40.00 -9.79
N GLU A 226 35.18 -39.16 -8.77
CA GLU A 226 34.13 -38.97 -7.75
C GLU A 226 32.80 -38.48 -8.34
N GLU A 227 32.85 -37.71 -9.44
CA GLU A 227 31.65 -37.21 -10.12
C GLU A 227 31.09 -38.26 -11.09
N ALA A 228 31.96 -39.04 -11.73
CA ALA A 228 31.57 -40.17 -12.56
C ALA A 228 30.82 -41.24 -11.77
N GLU A 229 31.31 -41.60 -10.57
CA GLU A 229 30.63 -42.53 -9.67
C GLU A 229 29.26 -42.04 -9.23
N GLN A 230 29.13 -40.75 -8.88
CA GLN A 230 27.86 -40.15 -8.47
C GLN A 230 26.84 -40.15 -9.60
N ASP A 231 27.26 -39.77 -10.81
CA ASP A 231 26.40 -39.79 -11.99
C ASP A 231 25.98 -41.20 -12.37
N TRP A 232 26.89 -42.17 -12.26
CA TRP A 232 26.59 -43.59 -12.48
C TRP A 232 25.61 -44.14 -11.42
N GLU A 233 25.77 -43.76 -10.16
CA GLU A 233 24.85 -44.14 -9.09
C GLU A 233 23.41 -43.63 -9.33
N GLU A 234 23.26 -42.39 -9.80
CA GLU A 234 21.94 -41.84 -10.10
C GLU A 234 21.28 -42.53 -11.30
N VAL A 235 22.08 -42.82 -12.33
CA VAL A 235 21.60 -43.41 -13.58
C VAL A 235 21.31 -44.90 -13.43
N SER A 236 22.15 -45.64 -12.70
CA SER A 236 21.92 -47.06 -12.39
C SER A 236 20.59 -47.27 -11.65
N LYS A 237 20.26 -46.41 -10.67
CA LYS A 237 18.95 -46.40 -9.98
C LYS A 237 17.76 -46.17 -10.92
N ILE A 238 17.95 -45.42 -12.02
CA ILE A 238 16.93 -45.20 -13.06
C ILE A 238 16.86 -46.41 -14.01
N LEU A 239 18.00 -46.95 -14.42
CA LEU A 239 18.10 -48.12 -15.31
C LEU A 239 17.53 -49.39 -14.65
N ASP A 240 17.67 -49.55 -13.34
CA ASP A 240 17.04 -50.64 -12.58
C ASP A 240 15.51 -50.59 -12.67
N LYS A 241 14.94 -49.37 -12.67
CA LYS A 241 13.49 -49.18 -12.89
C LYS A 241 13.09 -49.41 -14.35
N TRP A 242 14.03 -49.31 -15.29
CA TRP A 242 13.82 -49.48 -16.74
C TRP A 242 14.28 -50.86 -17.26
N GLN A 243 14.45 -51.86 -16.38
CA GLN A 243 14.92 -53.21 -16.72
C GLN A 243 14.10 -53.91 -17.84
N SER A 244 12.83 -53.51 -18.02
CA SER A 244 11.92 -54.05 -19.05
C SER A 244 11.97 -53.29 -20.39
N VAL A 245 12.71 -52.18 -20.49
CA VAL A 245 12.81 -51.36 -21.71
C VAL A 245 13.92 -51.93 -22.61
N PRO A 246 13.66 -52.16 -23.91
CA PRO A 246 14.69 -52.62 -24.85
C PRO A 246 15.81 -51.58 -24.94
N GLY A 247 17.07 -52.02 -24.86
CA GLY A 247 18.26 -51.17 -24.91
C GLY A 247 18.78 -50.68 -23.55
N ALA A 248 17.99 -50.75 -22.47
CA ALA A 248 18.45 -50.33 -21.14
C ALA A 248 19.56 -51.25 -20.57
N LYS A 249 19.54 -52.54 -20.94
CA LYS A 249 20.57 -53.51 -20.55
C LYS A 249 21.89 -53.28 -21.28
N GLU A 250 21.82 -53.01 -22.58
CA GLU A 250 22.98 -52.71 -23.42
C GLU A 250 23.68 -51.42 -22.97
N LEU A 251 22.90 -50.38 -22.65
CA LEU A 251 23.43 -49.13 -22.10
C LEU A 251 24.11 -49.32 -20.74
N ARG A 252 23.55 -50.18 -19.89
CA ARG A 252 24.13 -50.52 -18.59
C ARG A 252 25.47 -51.23 -18.75
N GLU A 253 25.54 -52.21 -19.64
CA GLU A 253 26.77 -52.94 -19.96
C GLU A 253 27.85 -52.02 -20.54
N GLU A 254 27.47 -51.05 -21.40
CA GLU A 254 28.41 -50.06 -21.95
C GLU A 254 28.98 -49.14 -20.85
N CYS A 255 28.14 -48.64 -19.94
CA CYS A 255 28.58 -47.79 -18.83
C CYS A 255 29.42 -48.57 -17.81
N GLU A 256 29.07 -49.82 -17.53
CA GLU A 256 29.84 -50.70 -16.63
C GLU A 256 31.22 -51.05 -17.22
N THR A 257 31.31 -51.20 -18.55
CA THR A 257 32.60 -51.38 -19.24
C THR A 257 33.47 -50.13 -19.11
N ILE A 258 32.89 -48.93 -19.28
CA ILE A 258 33.62 -47.65 -19.15
C ILE A 258 34.16 -47.45 -17.73
N MET A 259 33.37 -47.77 -16.69
CA MET A 259 33.83 -47.70 -15.30
C MET A 259 34.88 -48.78 -14.97
N GLN A 260 34.80 -49.97 -15.57
CA GLN A 260 35.80 -51.04 -15.37
C GLN A 260 37.13 -50.78 -16.10
N GLU A 261 37.10 -50.02 -17.20
CA GLU A 261 38.32 -49.58 -17.90
C GLU A 261 39.14 -48.62 -17.02
N GLU A 262 38.48 -47.74 -16.24
CA GLU A 262 39.10 -46.86 -15.24
C GLU A 262 39.78 -47.63 -14.09
N ASP A 263 39.11 -48.63 -13.51
CA ASP A 263 39.65 -49.46 -12.41
C ASP A 263 40.91 -50.27 -12.81
N SER A 264 41.22 -50.34 -14.10
CA SER A 264 42.26 -51.22 -14.67
C SER A 264 43.56 -50.51 -15.09
N ASP A 265 43.58 -49.17 -15.16
CA ASP A 265 44.76 -48.33 -15.42
C ASP A 265 45.36 -47.73 -14.13
#